data_AF-Q4ZFU3-F1
#
_entry.id   AF-Q4ZFU3-F1
#
_cell.length_a   1.000
_cell.length_b   1.000
_cell.length_c   1.000
_cell.angle_alpha   90.00
_cell.angle_beta   90.00
_cell.angle_gamma   90.00
#
_symmetry.space_group_name_H-M   'P 1'
#
loop_
_entity.id
_entity.type
_entity.pdbx_description
1 polymer ?
#
loop_
_entity_poly.entity_id
_entity_poly.type
_entity_poly.pdbx_seq_one_letter_code
_entity_poly.pdbx_strand_id
1 'polypeptide(L)'
;IVKEWDNIKRIMVSLALKTTTQNVIVRKLSSYARKNQTKRALWEYDNIIKSLYFLEYIDSLSLRQNVQKSLNRGESYHKLRRSVSYANFGKLRFKTEQDQHIWNECSRLLSNCVVYYNASILSNLLIKSKDTGFEMKMLQYISPIAWQHINFYGRMNLVNPQQ
;
A
#
# COMPACT_ATOMS: atom_id res chain seq x y z
N ILE A 1 -28.87 -11.57 -10.84
CA ILE A 1 -28.67 -10.16 -10.42
C ILE A 1 -30.01 -9.43 -10.30
N VAL A 2 -30.77 -9.25 -11.40
CA VAL A 2 -32.03 -8.48 -11.41
C VAL A 2 -33.01 -8.88 -10.30
N LYS A 3 -33.25 -10.18 -10.10
CA LYS A 3 -34.16 -10.70 -9.05
C LYS A 3 -33.79 -10.27 -7.62
N GLU A 4 -32.51 -10.01 -7.37
CA GLU A 4 -31.96 -9.66 -6.04
C GLU A 4 -31.50 -8.19 -5.97
N TRP A 5 -31.76 -7.40 -7.02
CA TRP A 5 -31.23 -6.05 -7.14
C TRP A 5 -31.70 -5.12 -6.02
N ASP A 6 -32.95 -5.26 -5.57
CA ASP A 6 -33.46 -4.47 -4.44
C ASP A 6 -32.74 -4.81 -3.13
N ASN A 7 -32.39 -6.08 -2.92
CA ASN A 7 -31.61 -6.49 -1.75
C ASN A 7 -30.18 -5.95 -1.81
N ILE A 8 -29.56 -5.95 -3.00
CA ILE A 8 -28.25 -5.32 -3.23
C ILE A 8 -28.30 -3.83 -2.91
N LYS A 9 -29.28 -3.09 -3.46
CA LYS A 9 -29.45 -1.66 -3.17
C LYS A 9 -29.63 -1.39 -1.68
N ARG A 10 -30.46 -2.18 -0.98
CA ARG A 10 -30.65 -2.06 0.47
C ARG A 10 -29.35 -2.24 1.23
N ILE A 11 -28.55 -3.25 0.88
CA ILE A 11 -27.23 -3.48 1.48
C ILE A 11 -26.31 -2.27 1.26
N MET A 12 -26.26 -1.75 0.03
CA MET A 12 -25.42 -0.59 -0.30
C MET A 12 -25.87 0.68 0.43
N VAL A 13 -27.18 0.92 0.53
CA VAL A 13 -27.75 2.04 1.28
C VAL A 13 -27.45 1.91 2.77
N SER A 14 -27.62 0.73 3.37
CA SER A 14 -27.29 0.51 4.79
C SER A 14 -25.80 0.72 5.10
N LEU A 15 -24.91 0.35 4.16
CA LEU A 15 -23.48 0.64 4.27
C LEU A 15 -23.19 2.14 4.14
N ALA A 16 -23.78 2.81 3.15
CA ALA A 16 -23.60 4.24 2.91
C ALA A 16 -24.10 5.09 4.09
N LEU A 17 -25.25 4.74 4.65
CA LEU A 17 -25.84 5.39 5.82
C LEU A 17 -25.21 4.94 7.14
N LYS A 18 -24.25 4.00 7.11
CA LYS A 18 -23.58 3.42 8.30
C LYS A 18 -24.55 2.87 9.35
N THR A 19 -25.76 2.46 8.95
CA THR A 19 -26.77 1.90 9.86
C THR A 19 -26.42 0.49 10.31
N THR A 20 -25.51 -0.18 9.60
CA THR A 20 -25.01 -1.53 9.93
C THR A 20 -23.51 -1.61 9.62
N THR A 21 -22.78 -2.45 10.36
CA THR A 21 -21.36 -2.69 10.08
C THR A 21 -21.16 -3.74 9.00
N GLN A 22 -20.03 -3.65 8.30
CA GLN A 22 -19.63 -4.61 7.26
C GLN A 22 -19.59 -6.05 7.80
N ASN A 23 -19.09 -6.25 9.03
CA ASN A 23 -19.02 -7.57 9.66
C ASN A 23 -20.42 -8.22 9.80
N VAL A 24 -21.43 -7.46 10.23
CA VAL A 24 -22.81 -7.97 10.35
C VAL A 24 -23.36 -8.41 8.99
N ILE A 25 -23.14 -7.61 7.94
CA ILE A 25 -23.57 -7.94 6.57
C ILE A 25 -22.87 -9.21 6.08
N VAL A 26 -21.55 -9.29 6.22
CA VAL A 26 -20.77 -10.47 5.79
C VAL A 26 -21.23 -11.72 6.53
N ARG A 27 -21.44 -11.64 7.86
CA ARG A 27 -21.95 -12.75 8.67
C ARG A 27 -23.34 -13.18 8.20
N LYS A 28 -24.25 -12.25 7.90
CA LYS A 28 -25.60 -12.53 7.41
C LYS A 28 -25.62 -13.12 6.01
N LEU A 29 -24.75 -12.65 5.12
CA LEU A 29 -24.61 -13.20 3.76
C LEU A 29 -23.98 -14.59 3.78
N SER A 30 -23.11 -14.86 4.76
CA SER A 30 -22.34 -16.10 4.86
C SER A 30 -22.99 -17.17 5.74
N SER A 31 -24.01 -16.84 6.54
CA SER A 31 -24.69 -17.78 7.43
C SER A 31 -25.30 -18.97 6.70
N TYR A 32 -25.74 -18.79 5.45
CA TYR A 32 -26.26 -19.86 4.59
C TYR A 32 -25.32 -20.12 3.41
N ALA A 33 -24.23 -20.84 3.68
CA ALA A 33 -23.09 -21.03 2.78
C ALA A 33 -23.44 -21.51 1.36
N ARG A 34 -24.51 -22.30 1.17
CA ARG A 34 -24.86 -22.90 -0.13
C ARG A 34 -26.11 -22.33 -0.82
N LYS A 35 -26.86 -21.39 -0.20
CA LYS A 35 -28.19 -20.99 -0.69
C LYS A 35 -28.47 -19.49 -0.73
N ASN A 36 -27.53 -18.63 -0.35
CA ASN A 36 -27.81 -17.19 -0.34
C ASN A 36 -27.79 -16.61 -1.77
N GLN A 37 -28.99 -16.41 -2.34
CA GLN A 37 -29.19 -15.86 -3.68
C GLN A 37 -28.67 -14.43 -3.79
N THR A 38 -28.87 -13.60 -2.75
CA THR A 38 -28.34 -12.23 -2.69
C THR A 38 -26.82 -12.20 -2.71
N LYS A 39 -26.14 -13.08 -1.97
CA LYS A 39 -24.67 -13.22 -2.00
C LYS A 39 -24.19 -13.57 -3.40
N ARG A 40 -24.82 -14.55 -4.05
CA ARG A 40 -24.47 -14.93 -5.43
C ARG A 40 -24.70 -13.77 -6.39
N ALA A 41 -25.82 -13.06 -6.27
CA ALA A 41 -26.11 -11.90 -7.10
C ALA A 41 -25.10 -10.75 -6.91
N LEU A 42 -24.62 -10.51 -5.68
CA LEU A 42 -23.54 -9.56 -5.39
C LEU A 42 -22.24 -9.96 -6.06
N TRP A 43 -21.86 -11.24 -6.01
CA TRP A 43 -20.65 -11.74 -6.68
C TRP A 43 -20.73 -11.61 -8.20
N GLU A 44 -21.86 -11.96 -8.81
CA GLU A 44 -22.00 -11.79 -10.26
C GLU A 44 -22.00 -10.32 -10.67
N TYR A 45 -22.56 -9.43 -9.84
CA TYR A 45 -22.49 -7.99 -10.08
C TYR A 45 -21.05 -7.46 -10.00
N ASP A 46 -20.29 -7.88 -8.98
CA ASP A 46 -18.86 -7.57 -8.85
C ASP A 46 -18.04 -8.14 -10.01
N ASN A 47 -18.36 -9.34 -10.49
CA ASN A 47 -17.73 -9.94 -11.66
C ASN A 47 -17.94 -9.09 -12.92
N ILE A 48 -19.16 -8.56 -13.16
CA ILE A 48 -19.42 -7.68 -14.31
C ILE A 48 -18.54 -6.42 -14.24
N ILE A 49 -18.48 -5.77 -13.07
CA ILE A 49 -17.64 -4.57 -12.87
C ILE A 49 -16.16 -4.92 -13.11
N LYS A 50 -15.68 -6.03 -12.54
CA LYS A 50 -14.31 -6.51 -12.75
C LYS A 50 -14.01 -6.78 -14.22
N SER A 51 -14.92 -7.43 -14.94
CA SER A 51 -14.76 -7.70 -16.37
C SER A 51 -14.68 -6.41 -17.18
N LEU A 52 -15.54 -5.42 -16.92
CA LEU A 52 -15.48 -4.11 -17.56
C LEU A 52 -14.15 -3.42 -17.27
N TYR A 53 -13.72 -3.40 -16.02
CA TYR A 53 -12.42 -2.86 -15.63
C TYR A 53 -11.26 -3.57 -16.33
N PHE A 54 -11.29 -4.90 -16.43
CA PHE A 54 -10.24 -5.66 -17.11
C PHE A 54 -10.17 -5.35 -18.60
N LEU A 55 -11.32 -5.20 -19.27
CA LEU A 55 -11.36 -4.79 -20.67
C LEU A 55 -10.73 -3.39 -20.85
N GLU A 56 -11.11 -2.43 -20.00
CA GLU A 56 -10.52 -1.08 -20.00
C GLU A 56 -9.01 -1.12 -19.70
N TYR A 57 -8.58 -1.95 -18.75
CA TYR A 57 -7.18 -2.10 -18.36
C TYR A 57 -6.31 -2.69 -19.49
N ILE A 58 -6.87 -3.61 -20.27
CA ILE A 58 -6.18 -4.19 -21.43
C ILE A 58 -6.06 -3.15 -22.55
N ASP A 59 -7.12 -2.37 -22.81
CA ASP A 59 -7.16 -1.41 -23.91
C ASP A 59 -6.37 -0.11 -23.61
N SER A 60 -6.42 0.37 -22.37
CA SER A 60 -5.84 1.64 -21.97
C SER A 60 -4.40 1.51 -21.42
N LEU A 61 -3.42 1.96 -22.21
CA LEU A 61 -2.02 2.05 -21.76
C LEU A 61 -1.86 2.99 -20.55
N SER A 62 -2.58 4.12 -20.54
CA SER A 62 -2.48 5.11 -19.46
C SER A 62 -2.99 4.54 -18.13
N LEU A 63 -4.12 3.82 -18.15
CA LEU A 63 -4.65 3.11 -16.97
C LEU A 63 -3.64 2.09 -16.46
N ARG A 64 -3.08 1.27 -17.36
CA ARG A 64 -2.07 0.26 -17.01
C ARG A 64 -0.83 0.87 -16.36
N GLN A 65 -0.30 1.94 -16.92
CA GLN A 65 0.85 2.65 -16.37
C GLN A 65 0.55 3.26 -15.00
N ASN A 66 -0.64 3.83 -14.80
CA ASN A 66 -1.04 4.40 -13.51
C ASN A 66 -1.16 3.33 -12.43
N VAL A 67 -1.76 2.18 -12.77
CA VAL A 67 -1.84 1.02 -11.89
C VAL A 67 -0.44 0.51 -11.55
N GLN A 68 0.43 0.33 -12.55
CA GLN A 68 1.80 -0.15 -12.33
C GLN A 68 2.62 0.81 -11.45
N LYS A 69 2.51 2.12 -11.68
CA LYS A 69 3.16 3.13 -10.83
C LYS A 69 2.70 3.02 -9.38
N SER A 70 1.41 2.84 -9.16
CA SER A 70 0.83 2.69 -7.82
C SER A 70 1.29 1.40 -7.15
N LEU A 71 1.33 0.28 -7.88
CA LEU A 71 1.85 -1.00 -7.39
C LEU A 71 3.34 -0.91 -7.05
N ASN A 72 4.14 -0.37 -7.96
CA ASN A 72 5.58 -0.18 -7.75
C ASN A 72 5.86 0.65 -6.47
N ARG A 73 5.02 1.66 -6.18
CA ARG A 73 5.12 2.45 -4.95
C ARG A 73 4.89 1.59 -3.70
N GLY A 74 3.83 0.78 -3.70
CA GLY A 74 3.50 -0.14 -2.61
C GLY A 74 4.59 -1.20 -2.40
N GLU A 75 5.06 -1.82 -3.49
CA GLU A 75 6.15 -2.80 -3.44
C GLU A 75 7.46 -2.19 -2.93
N SER A 76 7.79 -0.97 -3.35
CA SER A 76 8.99 -0.26 -2.89
C SER A 76 8.91 0.02 -1.39
N TYR A 77 7.73 0.41 -0.90
CA TYR A 77 7.47 0.59 0.53
C TYR A 77 7.59 -0.73 1.31
N HIS A 78 7.04 -1.83 0.78
CA HIS A 78 7.19 -3.14 1.41
C HIS A 78 8.65 -3.63 1.42
N LYS A 79 9.41 -3.36 0.35
CA LYS A 79 10.86 -3.63 0.30
C LYS A 79 11.62 -2.82 1.35
N LEU A 80 11.32 -1.53 1.50
CA LEU A 80 11.86 -0.68 2.57
C LEU A 80 11.56 -1.27 3.94
N ARG A 81 10.29 -1.58 4.21
CA ARG A 81 9.84 -2.14 5.48
C ARG A 81 10.54 -3.46 5.80
N ARG A 82 10.75 -4.31 4.80
CA ARG A 82 11.54 -5.55 4.93
C ARG A 82 13.00 -5.26 5.22
N SER A 83 13.63 -4.29 4.57
CA SER A 83 15.02 -3.89 4.87
C SER A 83 15.19 -3.39 6.31
N VAL A 84 14.31 -2.49 6.75
CA VAL A 84 14.23 -2.01 8.14
C VAL A 84 14.07 -3.18 9.12
N SER A 85 13.29 -4.19 8.74
CA SER A 85 13.13 -5.39 9.54
C SER A 85 14.38 -6.26 9.64
N TYR A 86 15.10 -6.40 8.54
CA TYR A 86 16.31 -7.23 8.48
C TYR A 86 17.48 -6.58 9.21
N ALA A 87 17.61 -5.26 9.14
CA ALA A 87 18.62 -4.50 9.87
C ALA A 87 18.55 -4.73 11.39
N ASN A 88 17.34 -4.94 11.93
CA ASN A 88 17.12 -5.34 13.33
C ASN A 88 17.24 -6.86 13.53
N PHE A 89 18.41 -7.43 13.23
CA PHE A 89 18.83 -8.80 13.56
C PHE A 89 18.13 -9.98 12.84
N GLY A 90 17.42 -9.75 11.73
CA GLY A 90 17.04 -10.81 10.78
C GLY A 90 16.16 -11.97 11.29
N LYS A 91 15.76 -12.00 12.57
CA LYS A 91 14.90 -13.01 13.17
C LYS A 91 13.88 -12.34 14.08
N LEU A 92 12.74 -11.98 13.52
CA LEU A 92 11.59 -11.53 14.28
C LEU A 92 11.03 -12.70 15.11
N ARG A 93 11.56 -12.92 16.32
CA ARG A 93 10.99 -13.85 17.29
C ARG A 93 10.00 -13.10 18.17
N PHE A 94 8.81 -12.85 17.65
CA PHE A 94 7.72 -12.28 18.46
C PHE A 94 7.03 -13.40 19.24
N LYS A 95 6.88 -13.22 20.56
CA LYS A 95 6.17 -14.18 21.42
C LYS A 95 4.68 -13.88 21.53
N THR A 96 4.26 -12.63 21.33
CA THR A 96 2.85 -12.20 21.47
C THR A 96 2.36 -11.36 20.29
N GLU A 97 1.04 -11.28 20.09
CA GLU A 97 0.42 -10.39 19.08
C GLU A 97 0.67 -8.91 19.37
N GLN A 98 0.74 -8.53 20.65
CA GLN A 98 1.04 -7.16 21.07
C GLN A 98 2.45 -6.73 20.64
N ASP A 99 3.44 -7.61 20.81
CA ASP A 99 4.82 -7.36 20.34
C ASP A 99 4.86 -7.19 18.82
N GLN A 100 4.11 -8.00 18.08
CA GLN A 100 4.00 -7.87 16.62
C GLN A 100 3.38 -6.52 16.24
N HIS A 101 2.34 -6.08 16.94
CA HIS A 101 1.68 -4.81 16.68
C HIS A 101 2.62 -3.62 16.95
N ILE A 102 3.27 -3.59 18.12
CA ILE A 102 4.24 -2.52 18.47
C ILE A 102 5.35 -2.46 17.43
N TRP A 103 5.90 -3.61 17.05
CA TRP A 103 6.96 -3.65 16.06
C TRP A 103 6.48 -3.19 14.67
N ASN A 104 5.27 -3.58 14.28
CA ASN A 104 4.66 -3.14 13.02
C ASN A 104 4.54 -1.62 12.97
N GLU A 105 4.15 -1.00 14.08
CA GLU A 105 4.02 0.45 14.25
C GLU A 105 5.38 1.15 14.24
N CYS A 106 6.37 0.64 14.96
CA CYS A 106 7.74 1.17 14.94
C CYS A 106 8.36 1.10 13.54
N SER A 107 8.18 -0.03 12.84
CA SER A 107 8.64 -0.21 11.46
C SER A 107 7.96 0.77 10.50
N ARG A 108 6.66 1.04 10.70
CA ARG A 108 5.89 2.03 9.94
C ARG A 108 6.41 3.44 10.18
N LEU A 109 6.67 3.81 11.44
CA LEU A 109 7.23 5.10 11.82
C LEU A 109 8.60 5.32 11.17
N LEU A 110 9.52 4.36 11.29
CA LEU A 110 10.86 4.47 10.71
C LEU A 110 10.82 4.57 9.17
N SER A 111 9.94 3.80 8.53
CA SER A 111 9.74 3.89 7.08
C SER A 111 9.24 5.28 6.68
N ASN A 112 8.34 5.89 7.46
CA ASN A 112 7.86 7.25 7.23
C ASN A 112 8.97 8.30 7.44
N CYS A 113 9.83 8.14 8.44
CA CYS A 113 10.98 9.01 8.65
C CYS A 113 11.94 8.99 7.44
N VAL A 114 12.21 7.81 6.89
CA VAL A 114 13.01 7.66 5.66
C VAL A 114 12.37 8.39 4.49
N VAL A 115 11.07 8.17 4.26
CA VAL A 115 10.34 8.84 3.17
C VAL A 115 10.34 10.37 3.36
N TYR A 116 10.15 10.85 4.58
CA TYR A 116 10.21 12.27 4.91
C TYR A 116 11.59 12.86 4.63
N TYR A 117 12.65 12.18 5.06
CA TYR A 117 14.02 12.60 4.81
C TYR A 117 14.32 12.73 3.31
N ASN A 118 13.96 11.71 2.53
CA ASN A 118 14.11 11.74 1.07
C ASN A 118 13.29 12.87 0.43
N ALA A 119 12.04 13.06 0.86
CA ALA A 119 11.18 14.13 0.37
C ALA A 119 11.76 15.52 0.69
N SER A 120 12.36 15.71 1.86
CA SER A 120 13.05 16.95 2.24
C SER A 120 14.24 17.24 1.33
N ILE A 121 15.07 16.24 1.04
CA ILE A 121 16.19 16.38 0.08
C ILE A 121 15.67 16.76 -1.29
N LEU A 122 14.68 16.03 -1.81
CA LEU A 122 14.08 16.31 -3.12
C LEU A 122 13.45 17.70 -3.17
N SER A 123 12.80 18.14 -2.10
CA SER A 123 12.24 19.49 -1.99
C SER A 123 13.33 20.57 -2.06
N ASN A 124 14.43 20.38 -1.33
CA ASN A 124 15.56 21.31 -1.36
C ASN A 124 16.24 21.35 -2.73
N LEU A 125 16.37 20.21 -3.40
CA LEU A 125 16.88 20.13 -4.77
C LEU A 125 15.95 20.84 -5.75
N LEU A 126 14.63 20.70 -5.57
CA LEU A 126 13.65 21.38 -6.41
C LEU A 126 13.75 22.90 -6.27
N ILE A 127 13.89 23.43 -5.05
CA ILE A 127 14.08 24.86 -4.80
C ILE A 127 15.34 25.35 -5.53
N LYS A 128 16.48 24.67 -5.35
CA LYS A 128 17.75 25.04 -6.01
C LYS A 128 17.72 24.90 -7.54
N SER A 129 16.96 23.94 -8.06
CA SER A 129 16.83 23.72 -9.51
C SER A 129 16.12 24.86 -10.23
N LYS A 130 15.18 25.55 -9.55
CA LYS A 130 14.49 26.72 -10.10
C LYS A 130 15.43 27.90 -10.33
N ASP A 131 16.47 28.03 -9.51
CA ASP A 131 17.45 29.13 -9.61
C ASP A 131 18.58 28.83 -10.60
N THR A 132 18.82 27.55 -10.91
CA THR A 132 19.98 27.09 -11.71
C THR A 132 19.62 26.51 -13.07
N GLY A 133 18.33 26.41 -13.42
CA GLY A 133 17.86 25.84 -14.69
C GLY A 133 18.01 24.32 -14.79
N PHE A 134 18.26 23.64 -13.66
CA PHE A 134 18.47 22.19 -13.61
C PHE A 134 17.20 21.45 -14.08
N GLU A 135 17.35 20.34 -14.81
CA GLU A 135 16.26 19.62 -15.46
C GLU A 135 15.22 19.07 -14.47
N MET A 136 14.20 19.89 -14.18
CA MET A 136 13.07 19.58 -13.29
C MET A 136 12.33 18.29 -13.68
N LYS A 137 12.47 17.86 -14.94
CA LYS A 137 11.93 16.59 -15.48
C LYS A 137 12.56 15.36 -14.83
N MET A 138 13.84 15.39 -14.47
CA MET A 138 14.53 14.26 -13.83
C MET A 138 14.02 14.00 -12.41
N LEU A 139 13.74 15.06 -11.64
CA LEU A 139 13.20 14.97 -10.28
C LEU A 139 11.84 14.27 -10.22
N GLN A 140 11.04 14.34 -11.29
CA GLN A 140 9.73 13.68 -11.36
C GLN A 140 9.82 12.14 -11.39
N TYR A 141 10.98 11.59 -11.78
CA TYR A 141 11.20 10.15 -11.84
C TYR A 141 11.81 9.57 -10.55
N ILE A 142 12.25 10.42 -9.62
CA ILE A 142 12.86 9.96 -8.38
C ILE A 142 11.77 9.68 -7.35
N SER A 143 11.64 8.41 -6.96
CA SER A 143 10.71 8.00 -5.91
C SER A 143 11.22 8.42 -4.53
N PRO A 144 10.41 9.13 -3.72
CA PRO A 144 10.75 9.45 -2.33
C PRO A 144 10.90 8.21 -1.43
N ILE A 145 10.52 7.02 -1.90
CA ILE A 145 10.63 5.75 -1.16
C ILE A 145 11.97 5.05 -1.44
N ALA A 146 12.82 5.59 -2.31
CA ALA A 146 14.16 5.05 -2.54
C ALA A 146 14.94 4.95 -1.22
N TRP A 147 15.54 3.79 -0.94
CA TRP A 147 16.22 3.55 0.34
C TRP A 147 17.58 2.87 0.19
N GLN A 148 17.97 2.54 -1.03
CA GLN A 148 19.26 1.88 -1.32
C GLN A 148 20.46 2.73 -0.89
N HIS A 149 20.31 4.06 -0.83
CA HIS A 149 21.34 4.99 -0.35
C HIS A 149 21.41 5.10 1.18
N ILE A 150 20.49 4.47 1.92
CA ILE A 150 20.41 4.55 3.37
C ILE A 150 21.04 3.30 3.97
N ASN A 151 22.11 3.50 4.75
CA ASN A 151 22.75 2.42 5.49
C ASN A 151 22.03 2.20 6.83
N PHE A 152 21.25 1.12 6.93
CA PHE A 152 20.53 0.74 8.14
C PHE A 152 21.39 0.00 9.18
N TYR A 153 22.61 -0.41 8.85
CA TYR A 153 23.50 -1.17 9.73
C TYR A 153 24.47 -0.29 10.54
N GLY A 154 24.44 1.04 10.33
CA GLY A 154 25.39 1.97 10.94
C GLY A 154 26.76 1.99 10.25
N ARG A 155 27.60 2.96 10.59
CA ARG A 155 29.00 2.99 10.14
C ARG A 155 29.84 2.15 11.10
N MET A 156 30.39 1.03 10.61
CA MET A 156 31.47 0.36 11.32
C MET A 156 32.77 1.09 11.02
N ASN A 157 33.22 1.95 11.95
CA ASN A 157 34.60 2.41 11.92
C ASN A 157 35.46 1.23 12.36
N LEU A 158 36.08 0.54 11.40
CA LEU A 158 37.17 -0.36 11.70
C LEU A 158 38.36 0.52 12.10
N VAL A 159 38.47 0.82 13.40
CA VAL A 159 39.70 1.38 13.95
C VAL A 159 40.74 0.27 13.86
N ASN A 160 41.71 0.42 12.97
CA ASN A 160 42.88 -0.45 12.92
C ASN A 160 43.65 -0.28 14.25
N PRO A 161 43.83 -1.33 15.07
CA PRO A 161 44.59 -1.22 16.32
C PRO A 161 46.11 -1.32 16.12
N GLN A 162 46.64 -0.81 15.00
CA GLN A 162 48.08 -0.79 14.70
C GLN A 162 48.42 0.45 13.86
N GLN A 163 48.63 1.60 14.51
CA GLN A 163 49.54 2.67 14.10
C GLN A 163 49.81 3.57 15.31
#